data_AF-A0A516TNT4-F1
#
_entry.id   AF-A0A516TNT4-F1
#
_cell.length_a   1.000
_cell.length_b   1.000
_cell.length_c   1.000
_cell.angle_alpha   90.00
_cell.angle_beta   90.00
_cell.angle_gamma   90.00
#
_symmetry.space_group_name_H-M   'P 1'
#
loop_
_entity.id
_entity.type
_entity.pdbx_description
1 polymer ?
#
loop_
_entity_poly.entity_id
_entity_poly.type
_entity_poly.pdbx_seq_one_letter_code
_entity_poly.pdbx_strand_id
1 'polypeptide(L)'
;MRILTVICSLSLRHGGPSLACLDQSKALASLRHQITIYTTNDNVDSLSDIPLKQPINKDGYQIYFFPLTYAFIAPLRKYYFSIPLMQALHNTISLFDLVYIFSLYRFPPTIAALYARSFRVPYIMNPHGFLYPFLFRKIAY
;
A
#
# COMPACT_ATOMS: atom_id res chain seq x y z
N MET A 1 -4.24 -6.32 -17.80
CA MET A 1 -3.65 -7.03 -16.64
C MET A 1 -4.25 -6.50 -15.36
N ARG A 2 -4.36 -7.34 -14.34
CA ARG A 2 -4.74 -7.00 -12.97
C ARG A 2 -3.48 -6.71 -12.18
N ILE A 3 -3.33 -5.47 -11.69
CA ILE A 3 -2.15 -5.02 -10.97
C ILE A 3 -2.57 -4.62 -9.56
N LEU A 4 -1.97 -5.26 -8.56
CA LEU A 4 -2.13 -4.88 -7.17
C LEU A 4 -1.04 -3.91 -6.76
N THR A 5 -1.41 -2.69 -6.41
CA THR A 5 -0.50 -1.71 -5.83
C THR A 5 -0.62 -1.73 -4.32
N VAL A 6 0.49 -1.83 -3.59
CA VAL A 6 0.52 -1.81 -2.12
C VAL A 6 1.34 -0.63 -1.63
N ILE A 7 0.74 0.21 -0.78
CA ILE A 7 1.39 1.36 -0.16
C ILE A 7 1.00 1.45 1.32
N CYS A 8 1.85 2.07 2.14
CA CYS A 8 1.58 2.20 3.57
C CYS A 8 0.41 3.15 3.85
N SER A 9 0.44 4.34 3.23
CA SER A 9 -0.56 5.38 3.40
C SER A 9 -0.65 6.25 2.15
N LEU A 10 -1.86 6.75 1.89
CA LEU A 10 -2.14 7.75 0.86
C LEU A 10 -2.23 9.18 1.41
N SER A 11 -1.85 9.40 2.67
CA SER A 11 -1.86 10.73 3.28
C SER A 11 -0.79 11.63 2.66
N LEU A 12 -1.22 12.79 2.13
CA LEU A 12 -0.32 13.77 1.49
C LEU A 12 0.75 14.34 2.44
N ARG A 13 0.55 14.21 3.77
CA ARG A 13 1.56 14.55 4.78
C ARG A 13 2.86 13.77 4.64
N HIS A 14 2.79 12.57 4.07
CA HIS A 14 3.95 11.71 3.88
C HIS A 14 4.71 12.01 2.57
N GLY A 15 4.27 13.04 1.84
CA GLY A 15 4.99 13.63 0.70
C GLY A 15 4.71 12.95 -0.65
N GLY A 16 5.70 13.03 -1.54
CA GLY A 16 5.59 12.62 -2.94
C GLY A 16 5.15 11.17 -3.23
N PRO A 17 5.45 10.14 -2.41
CA PRO A 17 5.08 8.75 -2.74
C PRO A 17 3.56 8.53 -2.87
N SER A 18 2.73 9.21 -2.07
CA SER A 18 1.28 9.07 -2.17
C SER A 18 0.74 9.65 -3.47
N LEU A 19 1.24 10.81 -3.91
CA LEU A 19 0.89 11.39 -5.22
C LEU A 19 1.37 10.51 -6.37
N ALA A 20 2.63 10.08 -6.32
CA ALA A 20 3.20 9.19 -7.34
C ALA A 20 2.39 7.89 -7.48
N CYS A 21 1.93 7.31 -6.38
CA CYS A 21 1.07 6.12 -6.38
C CYS A 21 -0.27 6.36 -7.08
N LEU A 22 -0.92 7.49 -6.78
CA LEU A 22 -2.23 7.83 -7.36
C LEU A 22 -2.09 8.14 -8.86
N ASP A 23 -1.11 8.95 -9.25
CA ASP A 23 -0.88 9.34 -10.64
C ASP A 23 -0.44 8.15 -11.50
N GLN A 24 0.44 7.29 -10.98
CA GLN A 24 0.81 6.05 -11.67
C GLN A 24 -0.39 5.13 -11.84
N SER A 25 -1.22 4.97 -10.81
CA SER A 25 -2.43 4.14 -10.88
C SER A 25 -3.41 4.66 -11.92
N LYS A 26 -3.60 5.98 -11.99
CA LYS A 26 -4.43 6.66 -13.00
C LYS A 26 -3.89 6.46 -14.41
N ALA A 27 -2.58 6.61 -14.61
CA ALA A 27 -1.95 6.42 -15.91
C ALA A 27 -2.02 4.95 -16.39
N LEU A 28 -1.83 3.97 -15.50
CA LEU A 28 -1.98 2.56 -15.86
C LEU A 28 -3.44 2.19 -16.13
N ALA A 29 -4.39 2.77 -15.39
CA ALA A 29 -5.81 2.57 -15.65
C ALA A 29 -6.24 3.11 -17.03
N SER A 30 -5.70 4.25 -17.47
CA SER A 30 -5.99 4.81 -18.80
C SER A 30 -5.47 3.91 -19.94
N LEU A 31 -4.42 3.12 -19.66
CA LEU A 31 -3.88 2.08 -20.54
C LEU A 31 -4.65 0.74 -20.43
N ARG A 32 -5.87 0.74 -19.85
CA ARG A 32 -6.76 -0.44 -19.72
C ARG A 32 -6.24 -1.54 -18.78
N HIS A 33 -5.31 -1.23 -17.89
CA HIS A 33 -4.98 -2.13 -16.78
C HIS A 33 -6.02 -1.99 -15.65
N GLN A 34 -6.33 -3.09 -14.97
CA GLN A 34 -7.19 -3.09 -13.80
C GLN A 34 -6.32 -2.89 -12.57
N ILE A 35 -6.39 -1.71 -11.96
CA ILE A 35 -5.54 -1.36 -10.83
C ILE A 35 -6.35 -1.44 -9.54
N THR A 36 -5.79 -2.14 -8.54
CA THR A 36 -6.31 -2.17 -7.18
C THR A 36 -5.22 -1.70 -6.24
N ILE A 37 -5.53 -0.74 -5.37
CA ILE A 37 -4.61 -0.18 -4.37
C ILE A 37 -5.00 -0.71 -2.99
N TYR A 38 -4.09 -1.37 -2.30
CA TYR A 38 -4.23 -1.73 -0.89
C TYR A 38 -3.38 -0.78 -0.05
N THR A 39 -4.02 -0.09 0.89
CA THR A 39 -3.37 0.85 1.80
C THR A 39 -3.97 0.75 3.20
N THR A 40 -3.24 1.24 4.20
CA THR A 40 -3.83 1.44 5.52
C THR A 40 -4.63 2.74 5.59
N ASN A 41 -5.48 2.87 6.60
CA ASN A 41 -6.20 4.10 6.94
C ASN A 41 -5.36 5.09 7.79
N ASP A 42 -4.02 4.97 7.80
CA ASP A 42 -3.17 5.88 8.56
C ASP A 42 -3.39 7.33 8.16
N ASN A 43 -3.81 8.11 9.17
CA ASN A 43 -3.87 9.56 9.16
C ASN A 43 -4.54 10.16 7.92
N VAL A 44 -5.69 9.58 7.57
CA VAL A 44 -6.64 10.24 6.70
C VAL A 44 -7.48 11.21 7.55
N ASP A 45 -6.85 12.28 8.05
CA ASP A 45 -7.47 13.27 8.96
C ASP A 45 -8.67 14.02 8.35
N SER A 46 -9.07 13.69 7.13
CA SER A 46 -10.19 14.29 6.42
C SER A 46 -11.33 13.31 6.12
N LEU A 47 -11.25 12.04 6.53
CA LEU A 47 -12.27 11.04 6.15
C LEU A 47 -12.60 10.07 7.30
N SER A 48 -13.24 10.56 8.35
CA SER A 48 -13.85 9.70 9.39
C SER A 48 -14.87 8.69 8.82
N ASP A 49 -15.30 8.85 7.56
CA ASP A 49 -16.32 8.03 6.90
C ASP A 49 -15.80 7.19 5.70
N ILE A 50 -14.50 6.86 5.62
CA ILE A 50 -14.04 5.94 4.56
C ILE A 50 -14.60 4.54 4.82
N PRO A 51 -15.29 3.92 3.84
CA PRO A 51 -15.67 2.53 3.96
C PRO A 51 -14.42 1.64 4.00
N LEU A 52 -14.17 1.02 5.15
CA LEU A 52 -13.03 0.13 5.36
C LEU A 52 -13.29 -1.24 4.74
N LYS A 53 -12.24 -1.84 4.17
CA LYS A 53 -12.26 -3.17 3.52
C LYS A 53 -13.25 -3.27 2.35
N GLN A 54 -13.70 -2.14 1.82
CA GLN A 54 -14.59 -2.07 0.65
C GLN A 54 -13.88 -1.31 -0.48
N PRO A 55 -14.15 -1.67 -1.75
CA PRO A 55 -13.59 -0.96 -2.88
C PRO A 55 -14.17 0.44 -2.99
N ILE A 56 -13.29 1.42 -3.13
CA ILE A 56 -13.63 2.77 -3.55
C ILE A 56 -13.13 2.94 -4.97
N ASN A 57 -14.05 3.15 -5.91
CA ASN A 57 -13.69 3.43 -7.31
C ASN A 57 -13.27 4.90 -7.45
N LYS A 58 -12.08 5.16 -8.00
CA LYS A 58 -11.55 6.50 -8.23
C LYS A 58 -10.70 6.50 -9.50
N ASP A 59 -10.92 7.46 -10.40
CA ASP A 59 -10.07 7.71 -11.58
C ASP A 59 -9.72 6.43 -12.40
N GLY A 60 -10.64 5.46 -12.47
CA GLY A 60 -10.46 4.19 -13.21
C GLY A 60 -9.76 3.06 -12.44
N TYR A 61 -9.45 3.23 -11.15
CA TYR A 61 -8.88 2.21 -10.27
C TYR A 61 -9.69 2.03 -8.98
N GLN A 62 -9.40 0.96 -8.24
CA GLN A 62 -10.03 0.65 -6.95
C GLN A 62 -9.06 0.88 -5.80
N ILE A 63 -9.54 1.41 -4.68
CA ILE A 63 -8.77 1.57 -3.44
C ILE A 63 -9.47 0.80 -2.32
N TYR A 64 -8.70 0.04 -1.56
CA TYR A 64 -9.12 -0.59 -0.31
C TYR A 64 -8.31 -0.03 0.85
N PHE A 65 -9.02 0.53 1.82
CA PHE A 65 -8.44 1.00 3.07
C PHE A 65 -8.60 -0.07 4.16
N PHE A 66 -7.50 -0.42 4.81
CA PHE A 66 -7.46 -1.37 5.91
C PHE A 66 -7.12 -0.67 7.23
N PRO A 67 -7.81 -0.99 8.34
CA PRO A 67 -7.49 -0.38 9.61
C PRO A 67 -6.12 -0.84 10.14
N LEU A 68 -5.38 0.08 10.74
CA LEU A 68 -4.22 -0.25 11.56
C LEU A 68 -4.66 -1.13 12.74
N THR A 69 -3.90 -2.18 13.03
CA THR A 69 -4.12 -3.05 14.20
C THR A 69 -3.30 -2.53 15.37
N TYR A 70 -3.94 -2.38 16.54
CA TYR A 70 -3.32 -1.86 17.77
C TYR A 70 -2.64 -0.50 17.56
N ALA A 71 -3.30 0.43 16.86
CA ALA A 71 -2.75 1.73 16.51
C ALA A 71 -2.38 2.63 17.71
N PHE A 72 -2.87 2.30 18.91
CA PHE A 72 -2.47 2.95 20.17
C PHE A 72 -1.05 2.57 20.63
N ILE A 73 -0.48 1.48 20.09
CA ILE A 73 0.88 1.05 20.36
C ILE A 73 1.81 1.74 19.36
N ALA A 74 2.60 2.71 19.84
CA ALA A 74 3.48 3.55 19.02
C ALA A 74 4.34 2.78 17.99
N PRO A 75 5.07 1.69 18.34
CA PRO A 75 5.84 0.94 17.36
C PRO A 75 4.97 0.27 16.28
N LEU A 76 3.81 -0.29 16.64
CA LEU A 76 2.91 -0.93 15.66
C LEU A 76 2.31 0.08 14.70
N ARG A 77 1.91 1.25 15.21
CA ARG A 77 1.48 2.38 14.37
C ARG A 77 2.60 2.84 13.44
N LYS A 78 3.81 3.01 13.97
CA LYS A 78 4.99 3.39 13.17
C LYS A 78 5.18 2.41 12.02
N TYR A 79 5.13 1.10 12.24
CA TYR A 79 5.32 0.14 11.16
C TYR A 79 4.11 -0.07 10.26
N TYR A 80 2.99 0.65 10.45
CA TYR A 80 1.74 0.46 9.68
C TYR A 80 1.18 -0.95 9.81
N PHE A 81 1.28 -1.53 11.01
CA PHE A 81 0.85 -2.90 11.25
C PHE A 81 -0.66 -3.04 11.02
N SER A 82 -1.06 -4.02 10.20
CA SER A 82 -2.46 -4.26 9.88
C SER A 82 -2.71 -5.73 9.55
N ILE A 83 -3.30 -6.46 10.52
CA ILE A 83 -3.80 -7.82 10.34
C ILE A 83 -4.82 -7.91 9.18
N PRO A 84 -5.81 -7.02 9.03
CA PRO A 84 -6.79 -7.16 7.95
C PRO A 84 -6.18 -6.93 6.56
N LEU A 85 -5.16 -6.07 6.43
CA LEU A 85 -4.42 -5.93 5.17
C LEU A 85 -3.66 -7.22 4.84
N MET A 86 -2.99 -7.82 5.83
CA MET A 86 -2.30 -9.10 5.67
C MET A 86 -3.27 -10.20 5.24
N GLN A 87 -4.44 -10.33 5.88
CA GLN A 87 -5.45 -11.31 5.52
C GLN A 87 -5.98 -11.09 4.10
N ALA A 88 -6.24 -9.83 3.72
CA ALA A 88 -6.68 -9.51 2.36
C ALA A 88 -5.61 -9.93 1.33
N LEU A 89 -4.34 -9.56 1.54
CA LEU A 89 -3.26 -9.96 0.66
C LEU A 89 -3.16 -11.49 0.54
N HIS A 90 -3.14 -12.21 1.66
CA HIS A 90 -3.06 -13.67 1.63
C HIS A 90 -4.18 -14.30 0.79
N ASN A 91 -5.40 -13.75 0.87
CA ASN A 91 -6.57 -14.32 0.21
C ASN A 91 -6.71 -13.91 -1.26
N THR A 92 -6.15 -12.76 -1.66
CA THR A 92 -6.42 -12.18 -3.00
C THR A 92 -5.20 -12.00 -3.87
N ILE A 93 -3.97 -12.06 -3.34
CA ILE A 93 -2.76 -11.69 -4.10
C ILE A 93 -2.54 -12.56 -5.34
N SER A 94 -2.92 -13.83 -5.29
CA SER A 94 -2.83 -14.78 -6.42
C SER A 94 -3.81 -14.47 -7.56
N LEU A 95 -4.77 -13.58 -7.32
CA LEU A 95 -5.71 -13.09 -8.35
C LEU A 95 -5.12 -11.97 -9.20
N PHE A 96 -3.89 -11.52 -8.93
CA PHE A 96 -3.26 -10.45 -9.67
C PHE A 96 -2.16 -10.99 -10.58
N ASP A 97 -1.96 -10.33 -11.71
CA ASP A 97 -0.92 -10.69 -12.67
C ASP A 97 0.44 -10.08 -12.28
N LEU A 98 0.42 -9.00 -11.49
CA LEU A 98 1.60 -8.27 -11.01
C LEU A 98 1.29 -7.55 -9.68
N VAL A 99 2.26 -7.52 -8.77
CA VAL A 99 2.21 -6.69 -7.56
C VAL A 99 3.22 -5.54 -7.65
N TYR A 100 2.77 -4.30 -7.47
CA TYR A 100 3.63 -3.13 -7.41
C TYR A 100 3.68 -2.61 -5.97
N ILE A 101 4.88 -2.61 -5.38
CA ILE A 101 5.08 -2.31 -3.97
C ILE A 101 5.75 -0.95 -3.83
N PHE A 102 5.05 -0.01 -3.17
CA PHE A 102 5.58 1.30 -2.83
C PHE A 102 6.26 1.27 -1.46
N SER A 103 7.43 1.90 -1.37
CA SER A 103 8.24 2.05 -0.16
C SER A 103 8.95 0.75 0.29
N LEU A 104 9.87 0.92 1.25
CA LEU A 104 10.57 -0.16 1.94
C LEU A 104 10.38 -0.06 3.47
N TYR A 105 10.80 -1.11 4.19
CA TYR A 105 11.00 -1.15 5.65
C TYR A 105 9.76 -1.01 6.54
N ARG A 106 8.55 -1.02 5.97
CA ARG A 106 7.28 -1.02 6.73
C ARG A 106 6.55 -2.34 6.56
N PHE A 107 5.51 -2.55 7.36
CA PHE A 107 4.76 -3.79 7.37
C PHE A 107 4.08 -4.08 6.02
N PRO A 108 3.27 -3.18 5.40
CA PRO A 108 2.55 -3.50 4.16
C PRO A 108 3.48 -3.87 2.98
N PRO A 109 4.59 -3.16 2.70
CA PRO A 109 5.54 -3.55 1.66
C PRO A 109 6.19 -4.90 1.92
N THR A 110 6.55 -5.17 3.18
CA THR A 110 7.23 -6.42 3.57
C THR A 110 6.32 -7.63 3.39
N ILE A 111 5.08 -7.55 3.89
CA ILE A 111 4.14 -8.66 3.79
C ILE A 111 3.66 -8.86 2.34
N ALA A 112 3.51 -7.80 1.56
CA ALA A 112 3.17 -7.90 0.13
C ALA A 112 4.27 -8.62 -0.65
N ALA A 113 5.54 -8.30 -0.43
CA ALA A 113 6.66 -8.98 -1.08
C ALA A 113 6.75 -10.44 -0.64
N LEU A 114 6.55 -10.72 0.65
CA LEU A 114 6.54 -12.09 1.18
C LEU A 114 5.47 -12.94 0.48
N TYR A 115 4.24 -12.44 0.42
CA TYR A 115 3.13 -13.17 -0.19
C TYR A 115 3.22 -13.23 -1.72
N ALA A 116 3.64 -12.16 -2.40
CA ALA A 116 3.87 -12.21 -3.83
C ALA A 116 4.86 -13.33 -4.17
N ARG A 117 5.95 -13.44 -3.40
CA ARG A 117 6.93 -14.53 -3.53
C ARG A 117 6.34 -15.90 -3.22
N SER A 118 5.59 -16.06 -2.13
CA SER A 118 5.04 -17.37 -1.73
C SER A 118 3.99 -17.89 -2.71
N PHE A 119 3.16 -16.99 -3.27
CA PHE A 119 2.13 -17.31 -4.26
C PHE A 119 2.65 -17.26 -5.71
N ARG A 120 3.96 -17.06 -5.91
CA ARG A 120 4.62 -16.99 -7.24
C ARG A 120 4.03 -15.93 -8.18
N VAL A 121 3.58 -14.81 -7.61
CA VAL A 121 3.15 -13.63 -8.36
C VAL A 121 4.36 -12.70 -8.52
N PRO A 122 4.71 -12.28 -9.75
CA PRO A 122 5.82 -11.36 -9.95
C PRO A 122 5.53 -10.04 -9.24
N TYR A 123 6.55 -9.41 -8.67
CA TYR A 123 6.40 -8.10 -8.04
C TYR A 123 7.53 -7.15 -8.40
N ILE A 124 7.19 -5.86 -8.45
CA ILE A 124 8.12 -4.74 -8.60
C ILE A 124 8.11 -3.97 -7.29
N MET A 125 9.29 -3.57 -6.82
CA MET A 125 9.45 -2.81 -5.57
C MET A 125 10.07 -1.46 -5.88
N ASN A 126 9.37 -0.38 -5.51
CA ASN A 126 9.83 0.99 -5.68
C ASN A 126 10.15 1.63 -4.32
N PRO A 127 11.44 1.84 -3.99
CA PRO A 127 11.84 2.41 -2.72
C PRO A 127 11.48 3.89 -2.53
N HIS A 128 11.24 4.68 -3.58
CA HIS A 128 11.02 6.13 -3.51
C HIS A 128 12.03 6.92 -2.63
N GLY A 129 13.32 6.59 -2.71
CA GLY A 129 14.38 7.33 -2.00
C GLY A 129 14.70 6.81 -0.59
N PHE A 130 14.01 5.76 -0.12
CA PHE A 130 14.25 5.14 1.19
C PHE A 130 15.65 4.50 1.36
N LEU A 131 16.41 4.36 0.27
CA LEU A 131 17.80 3.90 0.30
C LEU A 131 18.79 5.01 0.69
N TYR A 132 18.35 6.27 0.81
CA TYR A 132 19.22 7.35 1.25
C TYR A 132 19.49 7.25 2.77
N PRO A 133 20.76 7.26 3.24
CA PRO A 133 21.10 6.99 4.64
C PRO A 133 20.39 7.87 5.67
N PHE A 134 20.12 9.14 5.33
CA PHE A 134 19.38 10.06 6.19
C PHE A 134 17.94 9.59 6.43
N LEU A 135 17.26 9.10 5.39
CA LEU A 135 15.90 8.58 5.49
C LEU A 135 15.86 7.25 6.23
N PHE A 136 16.87 6.38 6.03
CA PHE A 136 17.01 5.14 6.80
C PHE A 136 17.09 5.40 8.32
N ARG A 137 17.91 6.38 8.75
CA ARG A 137 17.99 6.76 10.17
C ARG A 137 16.66 7.27 10.71
N LYS A 138 15.92 8.07 9.92
CA LYS A 138 14.58 8.57 10.31
C LYS A 138 13.54 7.46 10.52
N ILE A 139 13.76 6.27 9.95
CA ILE A 139 12.88 5.10 10.17
C ILE A 139 13.31 4.31 11.40
N ALA A 140 14.62 4.25 11.68
CA ALA A 140 15.20 3.51 12.80
C ALA A 140 14.89 4.16 14.17
N TYR A 141 14.92 5.49 14.25
CA TYR A 141 14.52 6.28 15.44
C TYR A 141 13.03 6.63 15.38
#